data_AF-A0A7R8CER1-F1
#
_entry.id   AF-A0A7R8CER1-F1
#
_cell.length_a   1.000
_cell.length_b   1.000
_cell.length_c   1.000
_cell.angle_alpha   90.00
_cell.angle_beta   90.00
_cell.angle_gamma   90.00
#
_symmetry.space_group_name_H-M   'P 1'
#
loop_
_entity.id
_entity.type
_entity.pdbx_description
1 polymer ?
#
loop_
_entity_poly.entity_id
_entity_poly.type
_entity_poly.pdbx_seq_one_letter_code
_entity_poly.pdbx_strand_id
1 'polypeptide(L)'
;MQDLRYHQFMKAAATSKTTIKPQSLAPTKNATKYHFLQIQLQVIEWKTLMGVELRPLDWGWKLSNNNYTSIMVDFSAAPDNILRVIRCNCNVSKISLCSTNVCSCR
;
A
#
# COMPACT_ATOMS: atom_id res chain seq x y z
N MET A 1 -12.29 11.13 -1.50
CA MET A 1 -11.74 9.76 -1.44
C MET A 1 -11.26 9.38 -0.05
N GLN A 2 -10.45 10.21 0.63
CA GLN A 2 -10.05 9.94 2.04
C GLN A 2 -11.26 9.94 2.99
N ASP A 3 -12.20 10.87 2.85
CA ASP A 3 -13.40 10.93 3.72
C ASP A 3 -14.31 9.70 3.56
N LEU A 4 -14.47 9.22 2.32
CA LEU A 4 -15.23 7.99 2.04
C LEU A 4 -14.57 6.77 2.68
N ARG A 5 -13.24 6.63 2.53
CA ARG A 5 -12.49 5.54 3.14
C ARG A 5 -12.61 5.57 4.67
N TYR A 6 -12.50 6.75 5.27
CA TYR A 6 -12.68 6.93 6.71
C TYR A 6 -14.11 6.58 7.16
N HIS A 7 -15.13 7.08 6.47
CA HIS A 7 -16.52 6.77 6.79
C HIS A 7 -16.83 5.27 6.68
N GLN A 8 -16.34 4.61 5.63
CA GLN A 8 -16.44 3.15 5.47
C GLN A 8 -15.75 2.41 6.61
N PHE A 9 -14.56 2.86 7.02
CA PHE A 9 -13.85 2.27 8.15
C PHE A 9 -14.64 2.43 9.45
N MET A 10 -15.13 3.63 9.75
CA MET A 10 -15.92 3.90 10.97
C MET A 10 -17.19 3.06 11.01
N LYS A 11 -17.89 2.95 9.88
CA LYS A 11 -19.07 2.07 9.76
C LYS A 11 -18.70 0.61 10.01
N ALA A 12 -17.64 0.11 9.38
CA ALA A 12 -17.18 -1.26 9.57
C ALA A 12 -16.72 -1.52 11.01
N ALA A 13 -16.07 -0.55 11.65
CA ALA A 13 -15.59 -0.64 13.03
C ALA A 13 -16.73 -0.68 14.04
N ALA A 14 -17.83 0.02 13.77
CA ALA A 14 -19.01 -0.02 14.62
C ALA A 14 -19.75 -1.37 14.56
N THR A 15 -19.66 -2.09 13.44
CA THR A 15 -20.47 -3.30 13.21
C THR A 15 -19.69 -4.62 13.26
N SER A 16 -18.37 -4.57 13.07
CA SER A 16 -17.54 -5.78 12.92
C SER A 16 -17.11 -6.34 14.27
N LYS A 17 -17.28 -7.64 14.46
CA LYS A 17 -16.69 -8.39 15.59
C LYS A 17 -15.26 -8.85 15.30
N THR A 18 -14.78 -8.66 14.07
CA THR A 18 -13.48 -9.12 13.60
C THR A 18 -12.64 -7.97 13.07
N THR A 19 -11.34 -8.20 12.94
CA THR A 19 -10.40 -7.22 12.39
C THR A 19 -10.78 -6.83 10.96
N ILE A 20 -10.91 -5.53 10.72
CA ILE A 20 -11.20 -4.97 9.40
C ILE A 20 -9.96 -5.11 8.53
N LYS A 21 -10.12 -5.74 7.36
CA LYS A 21 -9.05 -5.87 6.39
C LYS A 21 -8.84 -4.54 5.65
N PRO A 22 -7.67 -3.90 5.69
CA PRO A 22 -7.46 -2.60 5.03
C PRO A 22 -7.69 -2.63 3.51
N GLN A 23 -7.57 -3.81 2.87
CA GLN A 23 -7.81 -3.99 1.44
C GLN A 23 -9.30 -3.94 1.06
N SER A 24 -10.23 -4.15 2.01
CA SER A 24 -11.67 -4.07 1.74
C SER A 24 -12.20 -2.64 1.71
N LEU A 25 -11.37 -1.67 2.08
CA LEU A 25 -11.72 -0.25 2.11
C LEU A 25 -11.37 0.40 0.76
N ALA A 26 -12.11 1.44 0.37
CA ALA A 26 -11.84 2.19 -0.86
C ALA A 26 -10.37 2.68 -0.91
N PRO A 27 -9.69 2.66 -2.08
CA PRO A 27 -8.29 3.04 -2.20
C PRO A 27 -7.98 4.43 -1.61
N THR A 28 -6.74 4.62 -1.16
CA THR A 28 -6.28 5.96 -0.74
C THR A 28 -6.18 6.86 -1.97
N LYS A 29 -6.24 8.18 -1.77
CA LYS A 29 -6.13 9.16 -2.85
C LYS A 29 -4.88 8.93 -3.72
N ASN A 30 -3.74 8.61 -3.09
CA ASN A 30 -2.49 8.42 -3.81
C ASN A 30 -2.44 7.05 -4.49
N ALA A 31 -2.99 6.00 -3.88
CA ALA A 31 -3.15 4.71 -4.57
C ALA A 31 -3.99 4.86 -5.84
N THR A 32 -5.10 5.61 -5.79
CA THR A 32 -5.89 5.92 -6.99
C THR A 32 -5.11 6.73 -8.02
N LYS A 33 -4.35 7.75 -7.58
CA LYS A 33 -3.50 8.56 -8.48
C LYS A 33 -2.51 7.69 -9.24
N TYR A 34 -1.75 6.85 -8.55
CA TYR A 34 -0.73 6.01 -9.20
C TYR A 34 -1.34 4.93 -10.09
N HIS A 35 -2.44 4.31 -9.65
CA HIS A 35 -3.18 3.37 -10.48
C HIS A 35 -3.66 4.01 -11.79
N PHE A 36 -4.16 5.25 -11.72
CA PHE A 36 -4.59 5.99 -12.91
C PHE A 36 -3.42 6.28 -13.87
N LEU A 37 -2.27 6.71 -13.36
CA LEU A 37 -1.07 6.95 -14.18
C LEU A 37 -0.63 5.67 -14.93
N GLN A 38 -0.66 4.53 -14.26
CA GLN A 38 -0.29 3.24 -14.85
C GLN A 38 -1.24 2.80 -15.95
N ILE A 39 -2.56 2.97 -15.73
CA ILE A 39 -3.57 2.72 -16.76
C ILE A 39 -3.35 3.65 -17.96
N GLN A 40 -3.08 4.93 -17.72
CA GLN A 40 -2.85 5.87 -18.81
C GLN A 40 -1.63 5.49 -19.65
N LEU A 41 -0.50 5.13 -19.01
CA LEU A 41 0.69 4.64 -19.70
C LEU A 41 0.34 3.44 -20.59
N GLN A 42 -0.31 2.43 -20.01
CA GLN A 42 -0.72 1.22 -20.72
C GLN A 42 -1.63 1.53 -21.92
N VAL A 43 -2.59 2.44 -21.75
CA VAL A 43 -3.48 2.88 -22.83
C VAL A 43 -2.71 3.59 -23.95
N ILE A 44 -1.73 4.43 -23.63
CA ILE A 44 -0.92 5.12 -24.64
C ILE A 44 -0.04 4.12 -25.39
N GLU A 45 0.63 3.20 -24.67
CA GLU A 45 1.44 2.15 -25.29
C GLU A 45 0.64 1.31 -26.27
N TRP A 46 -0.58 0.92 -25.89
CA TRP A 46 -1.49 0.18 -26.78
C TRP A 46 -1.93 0.99 -28.00
N LYS A 47 -2.29 2.26 -27.81
CA LYS A 47 -2.74 3.12 -28.91
C LYS A 47 -1.64 3.48 -29.90
N THR A 48 -0.40 3.56 -29.42
CA THR A 48 0.76 3.98 -30.23
C THR A 48 1.57 2.81 -30.75
N LEU A 49 1.18 1.57 -30.45
CA LEU A 49 1.95 0.36 -30.76
C LEU A 49 3.40 0.45 -30.25
N MET A 50 3.58 1.04 -29.06
CA MET A 50 4.88 1.38 -28.47
C MET A 50 5.77 2.31 -29.32
N GLY A 51 5.18 3.04 -30.27
CA GLY A 51 5.90 3.99 -31.14
C GLY A 51 6.26 5.33 -30.49
N VAL A 52 5.81 5.57 -29.25
CA VAL A 52 6.15 6.77 -28.47
C VAL A 52 7.02 6.38 -27.29
N GLU A 53 8.18 7.04 -27.17
CA GLU A 53 9.05 6.87 -26.01
C GLU A 53 8.44 7.59 -24.81
N LEU A 54 7.92 6.82 -23.85
CA LEU A 54 7.43 7.30 -22.58
C LEU A 54 8.41 6.90 -21.50
N ARG A 55 8.77 7.84 -20.62
CA ARG A 55 9.63 7.56 -19.47
C ARG A 55 8.78 6.98 -18.34
N PRO A 56 8.92 5.70 -17.93
CA PRO A 56 8.05 5.11 -16.91
C PRO A 56 8.04 5.87 -15.57
N LEU A 57 9.14 6.55 -15.26
CA LEU A 57 9.29 7.40 -14.07
C LEU A 57 8.23 8.51 -13.96
N ASP A 58 7.75 9.02 -15.10
CA ASP A 58 6.71 10.05 -15.14
C ASP A 58 5.29 9.46 -14.91
N TRP A 59 5.15 8.15 -14.98
CA TRP A 59 3.87 7.43 -14.99
C TRP A 59 3.67 6.51 -13.78
N GLY A 60 4.26 6.88 -12.64
CA GLY A 60 4.05 6.13 -11.41
C GLY A 60 4.87 4.85 -11.31
N TRP A 61 6.02 4.80 -11.98
CA TRP A 61 7.04 3.77 -11.79
C TRP A 61 8.27 4.36 -11.11
N LYS A 62 9.01 3.53 -10.40
CA LYS A 62 10.32 3.87 -9.83
C LYS A 62 11.35 2.84 -10.26
N LEU A 63 12.60 3.26 -10.36
CA LEU A 63 13.72 2.36 -10.58
C LEU A 63 14.20 1.83 -9.22
N SER A 64 14.20 0.51 -9.04
CA SER A 64 14.67 -0.17 -7.84
C SER A 64 15.47 -1.40 -8.27
N ASN A 65 16.74 -1.49 -7.90
CA ASN A 65 17.64 -2.59 -8.29
C ASN A 65 17.64 -2.85 -9.81
N ASN A 66 17.83 -1.79 -10.61
CA ASN A 66 17.79 -1.82 -12.08
C ASN A 66 16.46 -2.32 -12.69
N ASN A 67 15.40 -2.46 -11.89
CA ASN A 67 14.09 -2.88 -12.37
C ASN A 67 13.05 -1.78 -12.13
N TYR A 68 12.17 -1.57 -13.11
CA TYR A 68 11.02 -0.70 -12.94
C TYR A 68 9.98 -1.40 -12.08
N THR A 69 9.61 -0.75 -10.98
CA THR A 69 8.57 -1.22 -10.06
C THR A 69 7.48 -0.17 -9.96
N SER A 70 6.23 -0.64 -9.95
CA SER A 70 5.06 0.21 -9.75
C SER A 70 5.11 0.89 -8.39
N ILE A 71 4.86 2.20 -8.36
CA ILE A 71 4.62 2.94 -7.13
C ILE A 71 3.16 2.71 -6.75
N MET A 72 2.92 1.96 -5.68
CA MET A 72 1.57 1.71 -5.17
C MET A 72 1.07 2.89 -4.33
N VAL A 73 1.96 3.44 -3.49
CA VAL A 73 1.77 4.61 -2.63
C VAL A 73 3.14 5.27 -2.40
N ASP A 74 3.13 6.56 -2.10
CA ASP A 74 4.29 7.43 -1.86
C ASP A 74 4.42 7.88 -0.39
N PHE A 75 3.64 7.30 0.50
CA PHE A 75 3.70 7.57 1.94
C PHE A 75 3.82 6.26 2.74
N SER A 76 4.39 6.37 3.94
CA SER A 76 4.50 5.26 4.89
C SER A 76 3.11 4.85 5.42
N ALA A 77 2.95 3.58 5.78
CA ALA A 77 1.65 3.06 6.24
C ALA A 77 1.07 3.81 7.46
N ALA A 78 1.93 4.41 8.28
CA ALA A 78 1.58 5.29 9.38
C ALA A 78 2.75 6.26 9.67
N PRO A 79 2.51 7.35 10.42
CA PRO A 79 3.58 8.22 10.93
C PRO A 79 4.65 7.46 11.74
N ASP A 80 5.91 7.86 11.61
CA ASP A 80 7.05 7.17 12.23
C ASP A 80 6.94 7.06 13.76
N ASN A 81 6.41 8.09 14.41
CA ASN A 81 6.21 8.09 15.86
C ASN A 81 5.21 7.00 16.30
N ILE A 82 4.21 6.69 15.47
CA ILE A 82 3.26 5.59 15.73
C ILE A 82 3.92 4.25 15.46
N LEU A 83 4.64 4.13 14.33
CA LEU A 83 5.34 2.90 13.96
C LEU A 83 6.36 2.46 15.03
N ARG A 84 7.01 3.41 15.71
CA ARG A 84 7.95 3.12 16.81
C ARG A 84 7.29 2.52 18.06
N VAL A 85 5.99 2.73 18.26
CA VAL A 85 5.25 2.26 19.44
C VAL A 85 4.53 0.93 19.17
N ILE A 86 4.19 0.65 17.90
CA ILE A 86 3.58 -0.61 17.49
C ILE A 86 4.61 -1.74 17.65
N ARG A 87 4.25 -2.77 18.43
CA ARG A 87 5.09 -3.96 18.67
C ARG A 87 4.26 -5.24 18.66
N CYS A 88 4.89 -6.36 18.31
CA CYS A 88 4.30 -7.69 18.45
C CYS A 88 3.88 -7.92 19.92
N ASN A 89 2.71 -8.50 20.17
CA ASN A 89 2.32 -8.92 21.53
C ASN A 89 2.89 -10.31 21.88
N CYS A 90 4.04 -10.66 21.30
CA CYS A 90 4.66 -11.95 21.55
C CYS A 90 5.14 -12.01 23.00
N ASN A 91 4.81 -13.12 23.65
CA ASN A 91 5.22 -13.31 25.02
C ASN A 91 6.75 -13.51 25.08
N VAL A 92 7.43 -12.61 25.78
CA VAL A 92 8.89 -12.62 26.01
C VAL A 92 9.32 -13.69 27.04
N SER A 93 8.39 -14.26 27.80
CA SER A 93 8.63 -15.30 28.81
C SER A 93 8.76 -16.71 28.20
N LYS A 94 8.46 -16.87 26.91
CA LYS A 94 8.78 -18.06 26.11
C LYS A 94 9.74 -17.62 25.00
N ILE A 95 10.42 -18.59 24.36
CA ILE A 95 11.32 -18.36 23.21
C ILE A 95 10.78 -17.21 22.35
N SER A 96 11.51 -16.11 22.29
CA SER A 96 11.03 -14.88 21.67
C SER A 96 10.79 -15.12 20.18
N LEU A 97 9.53 -15.37 19.80
CA LEU A 97 9.11 -15.67 18.43
C LEU A 97 9.51 -14.57 17.44
N CYS A 98 9.61 -13.33 17.92
CA CYS A 98 10.04 -12.18 17.11
C CYS A 98 11.55 -12.25 16.78
N SER A 99 12.38 -12.92 17.59
CA SER A 99 13.83 -13.11 17.32
C SER A 99 14.11 -14.32 16.42
N THR A 100 13.19 -15.28 16.34
CA THR A 100 13.34 -16.50 15.54
C THR A 100 12.65 -16.42 14.18
N ASN A 101 12.15 -15.25 13.76
CA ASN A 101 11.32 -15.05 12.55
C ASN A 101 10.06 -15.95 12.48
N VAL A 102 9.65 -16.56 13.60
CA VAL A 102 8.45 -17.41 13.69
C VAL A 102 7.20 -16.57 13.96
N CYS A 103 7.38 -15.33 14.41
CA CYS A 103 6.27 -14.40 14.65
C CYS A 103 5.44 -14.19 13.37
N SER A 104 4.11 -14.30 13.50
CA SER A 104 3.16 -14.00 12.42
C SER A 104 2.92 -12.49 12.22
N CYS A 105 3.42 -11.64 13.13
CA CYS A 105 3.48 -10.20 12.94
C CYS A 105 4.58 -9.88 11.92
N ARG A 106 4.23 -9.96 10.63
CA ARG A 106 4.97 -9.36 9.53
C ARG A 106 4.39 -7.99 9.18
#